data_AF-A0A842U900-F1
#
_entry.id   AF-A0A842U900-F1
#
_cell.length_a   1.000
_cell.length_b   1.000
_cell.length_c   1.000
_cell.angle_alpha   90.00
_cell.angle_beta   90.00
_cell.angle_gamma   90.00
#
_symmetry.space_group_name_H-M   'P 1'
#
loop_
_entity.id
_entity.type
_entity.pdbx_description
1 polymer ?
#
loop_
_entity_poly.entity_id
_entity_poly.type
_entity_poly.pdbx_seq_one_letter_code
_entity_poly.pdbx_strand_id
1 'polypeptide(L)'
;MLKQWTLNYLKNRDIMLKRISTIEDKKDYILVKNKDETHIIVIVKEKLGSIRSVLDEFKKLEKKHKAQKLTLVLYNTKKNVDLLLKSWDAFLEFPSLSIVFANPSVNDKWIVSPAIHSKIADKKSLKHGLLSMFQNVEPYHG
;
A
#
# COMPACT_ATOMS: atom_id res chain seq x y z
N MET A 1 -1.38 14.40 -6.04
CA MET A 1 -0.18 13.99 -6.81
C MET A 1 0.07 12.48 -6.72
N LEU A 2 0.00 11.89 -5.52
CA LEU A 2 0.27 10.46 -5.26
C LEU A 2 -0.48 9.47 -6.16
N LYS A 3 -1.76 9.73 -6.47
CA LYS A 3 -2.58 8.84 -7.31
C LYS A 3 -2.07 8.74 -8.74
N GLN A 4 -1.72 9.87 -9.35
CA GLN A 4 -1.11 9.91 -10.68
C GLN A 4 0.23 9.17 -10.70
N TRP A 5 1.06 9.41 -9.68
CA TRP A 5 2.31 8.68 -9.52
C TRP A 5 2.07 7.17 -9.38
N THR A 6 1.04 6.76 -8.65
CA THR A 6 0.65 5.36 -8.47
C THR A 6 0.23 4.71 -9.79
N LEU A 7 -0.58 5.40 -10.60
CA LEU A 7 -0.97 4.93 -11.94
C LEU A 7 0.25 4.77 -12.84
N ASN A 8 1.15 5.74 -12.84
CA ASN A 8 2.38 5.67 -13.64
C ASN A 8 3.27 4.53 -13.17
N TYR A 9 3.42 4.33 -11.86
CA TYR A 9 4.18 3.21 -11.29
C TYR A 9 3.61 1.86 -11.73
N LEU A 10 2.27 1.69 -11.67
CA LEU A 10 1.60 0.45 -12.10
C LEU A 10 1.84 0.17 -13.58
N LYS A 11 1.66 1.19 -14.44
CA LYS A 11 1.91 1.08 -15.89
C LYS A 11 3.37 0.72 -16.18
N ASN A 12 4.33 1.42 -15.56
CA ASN A 12 5.76 1.19 -15.77
C ASN A 12 6.18 -0.22 -15.34
N ARG A 13 5.66 -0.71 -14.20
CA ARG A 13 5.92 -2.07 -13.73
C ARG A 13 5.34 -3.11 -14.69
N ASP A 14 4.18 -2.81 -15.29
CA ASP A 14 3.53 -3.72 -16.23
C ASP A 14 4.17 -3.74 -17.62
N ILE A 15 4.93 -2.72 -18.04
CA ILE A 15 5.71 -2.78 -19.29
C ILE A 15 6.60 -4.04 -19.33
N MET A 16 7.20 -4.38 -18.19
CA MET A 16 8.05 -5.55 -18.04
C MET A 16 7.25 -6.83 -17.85
N LEU A 17 6.18 -6.81 -17.04
CA LEU A 17 5.45 -8.01 -16.64
C LEU A 17 4.36 -8.42 -17.63
N LYS A 18 3.74 -7.46 -18.33
CA LYS A 18 2.60 -7.62 -19.25
C LYS A 18 1.48 -8.47 -18.66
N ARG A 19 1.17 -8.28 -17.38
CA ARG A 19 0.17 -9.05 -16.62
C ARG A 19 -1.13 -8.30 -16.44
N ILE A 20 -1.13 -6.98 -16.48
CA ILE A 20 -2.34 -6.19 -16.32
C ILE A 20 -3.19 -6.30 -17.59
N SER A 21 -4.47 -6.62 -17.42
CA SER A 21 -5.47 -6.56 -18.49
C SER A 21 -6.17 -5.20 -18.51
N THR A 22 -6.53 -4.67 -17.34
CA THR A 22 -7.24 -3.39 -17.20
C THR A 22 -6.81 -2.64 -15.94
N ILE A 23 -6.80 -1.31 -16.05
CA ILE A 23 -6.68 -0.39 -14.91
C ILE A 23 -7.88 0.54 -14.96
N GLU A 24 -8.71 0.49 -13.92
CA GLU A 24 -9.84 1.40 -13.76
C GLU A 24 -9.52 2.41 -12.66
N ASP A 25 -9.42 3.67 -13.05
CA ASP A 25 -9.32 4.79 -12.12
C ASP A 25 -10.72 5.12 -11.56
N LYS A 26 -10.96 4.81 -10.28
CA LYS A 26 -12.17 5.22 -9.55
C LYS A 26 -11.84 6.37 -8.62
N LYS A 27 -12.85 7.10 -8.16
CA LYS A 27 -12.69 8.27 -7.30
C LYS A 27 -11.72 8.02 -6.12
N ASP A 28 -11.97 6.96 -5.35
CA ASP A 28 -11.28 6.71 -4.08
C ASP A 28 -10.22 5.59 -4.14
N TYR A 29 -10.18 4.81 -5.22
CA TYR A 29 -9.26 3.68 -5.39
C TYR A 29 -8.97 3.41 -6.87
N ILE A 30 -7.95 2.62 -7.14
CA ILE A 30 -7.64 2.08 -8.47
C ILE A 30 -7.94 0.58 -8.44
N LEU A 31 -8.73 0.10 -9.39
CA LEU A 31 -8.96 -1.32 -9.59
C LEU A 31 -8.06 -1.81 -10.72
N VAL A 32 -7.23 -2.80 -10.42
CA VAL A 32 -6.34 -3.44 -11.40
C VAL A 32 -6.80 -4.87 -11.58
N LYS A 33 -7.14 -5.26 -12.81
CA LYS A 33 -7.37 -6.66 -13.18
C LYS A 33 -6.16 -7.17 -13.93
N ASN A 34 -5.64 -8.31 -13.51
CA ASN A 34 -4.61 -9.05 -14.23
C ASN A 34 -5.26 -10.06 -15.20
N LYS A 35 -4.46 -10.55 -16.15
CA LYS A 35 -4.85 -11.59 -17.11
C LYS A 35 -5.26 -12.93 -16.46
N ASP A 36 -4.78 -13.20 -15.25
CA ASP A 36 -5.18 -14.35 -14.44
C ASP A 36 -6.46 -14.10 -13.63
N GLU A 37 -7.17 -13.01 -13.93
CA GLU A 37 -8.37 -12.55 -13.22
C GLU A 37 -8.15 -12.17 -11.75
N THR A 38 -6.89 -12.01 -11.32
CA THR A 38 -6.58 -11.40 -10.03
C THR A 38 -7.01 -9.93 -10.05
N HIS A 39 -7.90 -9.58 -9.13
CA HIS A 39 -8.33 -8.22 -8.84
C HIS A 39 -7.49 -7.67 -7.68
N ILE A 40 -6.81 -6.57 -7.95
CA ILE A 40 -6.00 -5.84 -7.00
C ILE A 40 -6.67 -4.49 -6.76
N ILE A 41 -6.92 -4.17 -5.50
CA ILE A 41 -7.45 -2.85 -5.10
C ILE A 41 -6.31 -2.02 -4.55
N VAL A 42 -6.10 -0.86 -5.14
CA VAL A 42 -5.08 0.09 -4.70
C VAL A 42 -5.77 1.31 -4.13
N ILE A 43 -5.79 1.43 -2.80
CA ILE A 43 -6.29 2.62 -2.11
C ILE A 43 -5.13 3.61 -1.97
N VAL A 44 -5.35 4.85 -2.41
CA VAL A 44 -4.33 5.90 -2.35
C VAL A 44 -4.78 6.95 -1.34
N LYS A 45 -4.02 7.10 -0.24
CA LYS A 45 -4.30 8.11 0.79
C LYS A 45 -3.04 8.89 1.10
N GLU A 46 -3.12 10.21 1.02
CA GLU A 46 -1.98 11.08 1.34
C GLU A 46 -1.63 11.02 2.84
N LYS A 47 -2.67 10.97 3.68
CA LYS A 47 -2.57 10.86 5.13
C LYS A 47 -3.47 9.75 5.62
N LEU A 48 -2.94 8.89 6.49
CA LEU A 48 -3.76 7.97 7.26
C LEU A 48 -4.59 8.76 8.27
N GLY A 49 -5.91 8.78 8.06
CA GLY A 49 -6.88 9.30 9.02
C GLY A 49 -7.15 8.29 10.14
N SER A 50 -8.43 7.98 10.38
CA SER A 50 -8.81 6.87 11.26
C SER A 50 -8.54 5.53 10.60
N ILE A 51 -7.76 4.67 11.26
CA ILE A 51 -7.49 3.31 10.78
C ILE A 51 -8.77 2.53 10.55
N ARG A 52 -9.74 2.65 11.46
CA ARG A 52 -11.02 1.95 11.34
C ARG A 52 -11.71 2.24 10.00
N SER A 53 -11.73 3.50 9.57
CA SER A 53 -12.31 3.90 8.28
C SER A 53 -11.59 3.26 7.10
N VAL A 54 -10.26 3.11 7.17
CA VAL A 54 -9.47 2.48 6.11
C VAL A 54 -9.75 0.97 6.03
N LEU A 55 -9.84 0.30 7.18
CA LEU A 55 -10.13 -1.13 7.24
C LEU A 55 -11.56 -1.45 6.79
N ASP A 56 -12.53 -0.63 7.17
CA ASP A 56 -13.93 -0.77 6.72
C ASP A 56 -14.04 -0.60 5.19
N GLU A 57 -13.29 0.36 4.64
CA GLU A 57 -13.20 0.58 3.19
C GLU A 57 -12.58 -0.64 2.49
N PHE A 58 -11.52 -1.23 3.04
CA PHE A 58 -10.93 -2.46 2.51
C PHE A 58 -11.93 -3.60 2.49
N LYS A 59 -12.60 -3.90 3.61
CA LYS A 59 -13.59 -5.00 3.69
C LYS A 59 -14.71 -4.83 2.68
N LYS A 60 -15.22 -3.60 2.52
CA LYS A 60 -16.28 -3.27 1.56
C LYS A 60 -15.81 -3.50 0.12
N LEU A 61 -14.63 -3.03 -0.22
CA LEU A 61 -14.09 -3.10 -1.58
C LEU A 61 -13.65 -4.51 -1.95
N GLU A 62 -13.01 -5.23 -1.03
CA GLU A 62 -12.63 -6.64 -1.17
C GLU A 62 -13.86 -7.49 -1.50
N LYS A 63 -14.94 -7.33 -0.73
CA LYS A 63 -16.21 -8.04 -0.97
C LYS A 63 -16.86 -7.65 -2.30
N LYS A 64 -16.90 -6.35 -2.62
CA LYS A 64 -17.55 -5.84 -3.84
C LYS A 64 -16.91 -6.39 -5.12
N HIS A 65 -15.58 -6.44 -5.15
CA HIS A 65 -14.82 -6.78 -6.35
C HIS A 65 -14.22 -8.18 -6.31
N LYS A 66 -14.51 -8.96 -5.26
CA LYS A 66 -13.89 -10.26 -4.98
C LYS A 66 -12.36 -10.19 -5.06
N ALA A 67 -11.79 -9.10 -4.53
CA ALA A 67 -10.37 -8.82 -4.68
C ALA A 67 -9.53 -9.82 -3.90
N GLN A 68 -8.50 -10.34 -4.55
CA GLN A 68 -7.57 -11.29 -3.93
C GLN A 68 -6.36 -10.58 -3.32
N LYS A 69 -6.09 -9.33 -3.70
CA LYS A 69 -4.97 -8.54 -3.19
C LYS A 69 -5.38 -7.11 -2.89
N LEU A 70 -4.87 -6.59 -1.78
CA LEU A 70 -5.09 -5.22 -1.34
C LEU A 70 -3.76 -4.50 -1.28
N THR A 71 -3.72 -3.28 -1.79
CA THR A 71 -2.56 -2.40 -1.71
C THR A 71 -2.98 -1.05 -1.16
N LEU A 72 -2.29 -0.58 -0.13
CA LEU A 72 -2.41 0.76 0.41
C LEU A 72 -1.21 1.58 -0.05
N VAL A 73 -1.43 2.72 -0.69
CA VAL A 73 -0.34 3.63 -1.09
C VAL A 73 -0.44 4.92 -0.30
N LEU A 74 0.66 5.29 0.34
CA LEU A 74 0.78 6.43 1.25
C LEU A 74 2.02 7.25 0.91
N TYR A 75 2.04 8.53 1.30
CA TYR A 75 3.29 9.28 1.31
C TYR A 75 4.24 8.71 2.38
N ASN A 76 5.53 8.69 2.06
CA ASN A 76 6.62 8.33 2.97
C ASN A 76 6.85 9.43 4.02
N THR A 77 5.90 9.61 4.93
CA THR A 77 5.99 10.58 6.03
C THR A 77 6.16 9.87 7.35
N LYS A 78 6.88 10.51 8.28
CA LYS A 78 7.06 9.99 9.64
C LYS A 78 5.71 9.72 10.32
N LYS A 79 4.72 10.61 10.10
CA LYS A 79 3.36 10.45 10.62
C LYS A 79 2.66 9.18 10.13
N ASN A 80 2.74 8.86 8.83
CA ASN A 80 2.13 7.65 8.29
C ASN A 80 2.83 6.39 8.82
N VAL A 81 4.16 6.41 8.96
CA VAL A 81 4.94 5.29 9.52
C VAL A 81 4.62 5.06 10.99
N ASP A 82 4.58 6.13 11.79
CA ASP A 82 4.24 6.03 13.21
C ASP A 82 2.82 5.51 13.42
N LEU A 83 1.89 5.87 12.54
CA LEU A 83 0.53 5.36 12.58
C LEU A 83 0.46 3.87 12.19
N LEU A 84 1.22 3.44 11.18
CA LEU A 84 1.39 2.02 10.87
C LEU A 84 1.91 1.23 12.08
N LEU A 85 2.94 1.74 12.76
CA LEU A 85 3.50 1.09 13.95
C LEU A 85 2.49 1.00 15.10
N LYS A 86 1.71 2.07 15.32
CA LYS A 86 0.68 2.11 16.38
C LYS A 86 -0.49 1.17 16.11
N SER A 87 -0.81 0.93 14.85
CA SER A 87 -1.97 0.13 14.43
C SER A 87 -1.59 -1.15 13.71
N TRP A 88 -0.36 -1.63 13.93
CA TRP A 88 0.19 -2.77 13.22
C TRP A 88 -0.69 -4.01 13.30
N ASP A 89 -1.14 -4.35 14.51
CA ASP A 89 -1.96 -5.54 14.77
C ASP A 89 -3.30 -5.49 14.01
N ALA A 90 -3.87 -4.30 13.78
CA ALA A 90 -5.11 -4.12 13.01
C ALA A 90 -4.90 -4.39 11.50
N PHE A 91 -3.70 -4.13 10.99
CA PHE A 91 -3.37 -4.45 9.59
C PHE A 91 -3.12 -5.95 9.36
N LEU A 92 -2.90 -6.74 10.43
CA LEU A 92 -2.75 -8.19 10.33
C LEU A 92 -4.06 -8.91 9.99
N GLU A 93 -5.22 -8.24 10.17
CA GLU A 93 -6.53 -8.74 9.74
C GLU A 93 -6.62 -8.95 8.22
N PHE A 94 -5.69 -8.41 7.43
CA PHE A 94 -5.69 -8.47 5.96
C PHE A 94 -4.44 -9.19 5.45
N PRO A 95 -4.46 -10.53 5.34
CA PRO A 95 -3.28 -11.32 4.96
C PRO A 95 -2.70 -10.98 3.57
N SER A 96 -3.54 -10.48 2.67
CA SER A 96 -3.17 -10.11 1.30
C SER A 96 -2.72 -8.64 1.17
N LEU A 97 -2.67 -7.88 2.28
CA LEU A 97 -2.34 -6.46 2.26
C LEU A 97 -0.84 -6.23 2.04
N SER A 98 -0.56 -5.31 1.11
CA SER A 98 0.72 -4.64 0.97
C SER A 98 0.54 -3.14 1.18
N ILE A 99 1.50 -2.50 1.83
CA ILE A 99 1.53 -1.05 2.07
C ILE A 99 2.77 -0.48 1.38
N VAL A 100 2.56 0.49 0.51
CA VAL A 100 3.61 1.20 -0.22
C VAL A 100 3.73 2.60 0.36
N PHE A 101 4.91 2.93 0.85
CA PHE A 101 5.29 4.28 1.26
C PHE A 101 6.12 4.90 0.15
N ALA A 102 5.60 5.94 -0.49
CA ALA A 102 6.19 6.55 -1.66
C ALA A 102 6.57 8.02 -1.41
N ASN A 103 7.66 8.45 -2.01
CA ASN A 103 8.00 9.84 -2.21
C ASN A 103 7.98 10.13 -3.73
N PRO A 104 6.87 10.67 -4.26
CA PRO A 104 6.77 10.97 -5.69
C PRO A 104 7.80 11.98 -6.21
N SER A 105 8.31 12.88 -5.34
CA SER A 105 9.25 13.94 -5.75
C SER A 105 10.61 13.38 -6.19
N VAL A 106 11.06 12.29 -5.57
CA VAL A 106 12.30 11.59 -5.93
C VAL A 106 12.04 10.25 -6.62
N ASN A 107 10.76 9.96 -6.94
CA ASN A 107 10.30 8.73 -7.56
C ASN A 107 10.75 7.44 -6.83
N ASP A 108 10.80 7.48 -5.50
CA ASP A 108 11.26 6.37 -4.68
C ASP A 108 10.18 5.87 -3.70
N LYS A 109 10.32 4.63 -3.23
CA LYS A 109 9.34 3.98 -2.35
C LYS A 109 9.92 2.76 -1.65
N TRP A 110 9.27 2.37 -0.57
CA TRP A 110 9.43 1.05 0.05
C TRP A 110 8.08 0.39 0.28
N ILE A 111 8.10 -0.94 0.42
CA ILE A 111 6.88 -1.76 0.49
C ILE A 111 6.99 -2.69 1.69
N VAL A 112 5.90 -2.81 2.45
CA VAL A 112 5.77 -3.75 3.56
C VAL A 112 4.48 -4.54 3.43
N SER A 113 4.54 -5.84 3.72
CA SER A 113 3.34 -6.66 3.91
C SER A 113 3.24 -7.05 5.38
N PRO A 114 2.25 -6.53 6.14
CA PRO A 114 2.17 -6.74 7.58
C PRO A 114 2.15 -8.22 7.98
N ALA A 115 1.35 -9.03 7.27
CA ALA A 115 1.22 -10.46 7.54
C ALA A 115 2.52 -11.24 7.27
N ILE A 116 3.27 -10.89 6.22
CA ILE A 116 4.56 -11.52 5.93
C ILE A 116 5.62 -11.07 6.93
N HIS A 117 5.73 -9.77 7.18
CA HIS A 117 6.78 -9.22 8.03
C HIS A 117 6.62 -9.65 9.50
N SER A 118 5.39 -9.85 9.97
CA SER A 118 5.14 -10.38 11.33
C SER A 118 5.50 -11.86 11.50
N LYS A 119 5.59 -12.62 10.40
CA LYS A 119 6.02 -14.04 10.44
C LYS A 119 7.54 -14.19 10.49
N ILE A 120 8.27 -13.21 9.99
CA ILE A 120 9.74 -13.30 9.82
C ILE A 120 10.51 -12.44 10.82
N ALA A 121 9.85 -11.50 11.50
CA ALA A 121 10.47 -10.63 12.49
C ALA A 121 9.70 -10.67 13.80
N ASP A 122 10.43 -10.66 14.92
CA ASP A 122 9.84 -10.42 16.24
C ASP A 122 9.41 -8.95 16.38
N LYS A 123 8.52 -8.67 17.34
CA LYS A 123 7.96 -7.31 17.54
C LYS A 123 9.04 -6.24 17.76
N LYS A 124 10.15 -6.56 18.42
CA LYS A 124 11.22 -5.59 18.71
C LYS A 124 12.01 -5.27 17.44
N SER A 125 12.42 -6.30 16.70
CA SER A 125 13.16 -6.15 15.44
C SER A 125 12.32 -5.51 14.34
N LEU A 126 11.01 -5.81 14.29
CA LEU A 126 10.09 -5.25 13.31
C LEU A 126 10.08 -3.72 13.32
N LYS A 127 9.95 -3.11 14.50
CA LYS A 127 9.93 -1.65 14.62
C LYS A 127 11.22 -1.03 14.07
N HIS A 128 12.36 -1.61 14.40
CA HIS A 128 13.66 -1.11 13.94
C HIS A 128 13.80 -1.27 12.42
N GLY A 129 13.41 -2.42 11.88
CA GLY A 129 13.40 -2.68 10.45
C GLY A 129 12.54 -1.68 9.67
N LEU A 130 11.30 -1.42 10.11
CA LEU A 130 10.42 -0.45 9.46
C LEU A 130 10.97 0.97 9.50
N LEU A 131 11.63 1.37 10.60
CA LEU A 131 12.27 2.69 10.70
C LEU A 131 13.49 2.79 9.78
N SER A 132 14.27 1.72 9.62
CA SER A 132 15.38 1.69 8.67
C SER A 132 14.87 1.79 7.23
N MET A 133 13.81 1.06 6.87
CA MET A 133 13.17 1.18 5.54
C MET A 133 12.66 2.60 5.28
N PHE A 134 12.07 3.24 6.30
CA PHE A 134 11.66 4.64 6.22
C PHE A 134 12.82 5.59 5.94
N GLN A 135 13.97 5.39 6.59
CA GLN A 135 15.16 6.24 6.42
C GLN A 135 15.86 6.07 5.07
N ASN A 136 15.71 4.90 4.44
CA ASN A 136 16.32 4.62 3.13
C ASN A 136 15.62 5.33 1.96
N VAL A 137 14.41 5.86 2.18
CA VAL A 137 13.68 6.66 1.20
C VAL A 137 13.53 8.06 1.78
N GLU A 138 13.89 9.08 1.02
CA GLU A 138 13.77 10.47 1.49
C GLU A 138 12.33 10.74 1.97
N PRO A 139 12.13 11.32 3.18
CA PRO A 139 10.80 11.66 3.65
C PRO A 139 10.09 12.63 2.71
N TYR A 140 8.80 12.41 2.48
CA TYR A 140 8.00 13.35 1.72
C TYR A 140 7.62 14.56 2.60
N HIS A 141 7.96 15.76 2.14
CA HIS A 141 7.77 17.02 2.88
C HIS A 141 6.64 17.91 2.36
N GLY A 142 5.90 17.47 1.34
CA GLY A 142 4.88 18.30 0.68
C GLY A 142 3.49 18.24 1.30
#